data_AF-A0A3G2S192-F1
#
_entry.id   AF-A0A3G2S192-F1
#
_cell.length_a   1.000
_cell.length_b   1.000
_cell.length_c   1.000
_cell.angle_alpha   90.00
_cell.angle_beta   90.00
_cell.angle_gamma   90.00
#
_symmetry.space_group_name_H-M   'P 1'
#
loop_
_entity.id
_entity.type
_entity.pdbx_description
1 polymer ?
#
loop_
_entity_poly.entity_id
_entity_poly.type
_entity_poly.pdbx_seq_one_letter_code
_entity_poly.pdbx_strand_id
1 'polypeptide(L)'
;MNLTPTQSLILLLNLIAKKCWLKAIYGLQTKSGTEDLSSKALPVELQGYERVFNALLAERMPNIYANLHKAGVLPAEYVREWVRTLFVPWVEIDTAARLWDIILLDDGDSVLFRVSLAFLELLEPRLFVRDRDELVSVLQGSNKGAIHVWRRELDGNLEDTTPPKDRIYAQYQMNESSIFERLFSQNVWWKDMTLQRLLDRELNR
;
A
#
# COMPACT_ATOMS: atom_id res chain seq x y z
N MET A 1 -4.88 -26.69 12.57
CA MET A 1 -5.75 -27.22 11.51
C MET A 1 -4.95 -28.26 10.72
N ASN A 2 -5.44 -29.49 10.59
CA ASN A 2 -4.78 -30.57 9.82
C ASN A 2 -5.16 -30.49 8.34
N LEU A 3 -4.81 -29.38 7.67
CA LEU A 3 -5.02 -29.21 6.23
C LEU A 3 -3.75 -29.64 5.49
N THR A 4 -3.92 -30.32 4.34
CA THR A 4 -2.77 -30.62 3.48
C THR A 4 -2.22 -29.34 2.84
N PRO A 5 -0.91 -29.26 2.50
CA PRO A 5 -0.32 -28.05 1.90
C PRO A 5 -1.11 -27.53 0.69
N THR A 6 -1.62 -28.42 -0.16
CA THR A 6 -2.44 -28.07 -1.32
C THR A 6 -3.76 -27.42 -0.93
N GLN A 7 -4.45 -27.95 0.08
CA GLN A 7 -5.70 -27.36 0.58
C GLN A 7 -5.46 -25.99 1.20
N SER A 8 -4.39 -25.84 1.98
CA SER A 8 -3.99 -24.55 2.55
C SER A 8 -3.70 -23.52 1.46
N LEU A 9 -3.01 -23.90 0.38
CA LEU A 9 -2.73 -23.02 -0.75
C LEU A 9 -4.02 -22.59 -1.46
N ILE A 10 -4.94 -23.53 -1.73
CA ILE A 10 -6.23 -23.23 -2.38
C ILE A 10 -7.06 -22.28 -1.51
N LEU A 11 -7.12 -22.53 -0.19
CA LEU A 11 -7.82 -21.64 0.73
C LEU A 11 -7.22 -20.24 0.72
N LEU A 12 -5.89 -20.13 0.78
CA LEU A 12 -5.21 -18.83 0.73
C LEU A 12 -5.49 -18.09 -0.59
N LEU A 13 -5.42 -18.78 -1.72
CA LEU A 13 -5.74 -18.21 -3.03
C LEU A 13 -7.20 -17.72 -3.09
N ASN A 14 -8.13 -18.50 -2.55
CA ASN A 14 -9.54 -18.10 -2.49
C ASN A 14 -9.74 -16.89 -1.58
N LEU A 15 -9.07 -16.82 -0.43
CA LEU A 15 -9.16 -15.67 0.47
C LEU A 15 -8.59 -14.40 -0.18
N ILE A 16 -7.47 -14.51 -0.89
CA ILE A 16 -6.89 -13.39 -1.64
C ILE A 16 -7.82 -12.97 -2.78
N ALA A 17 -8.36 -13.94 -3.54
CA ALA A 17 -9.23 -13.68 -4.68
C ALA A 17 -10.62 -13.14 -4.29
N LYS A 18 -11.03 -13.27 -3.02
CA LYS A 18 -12.23 -12.59 -2.49
C LYS A 18 -12.09 -11.07 -2.51
N LYS A 19 -10.87 -10.55 -2.41
CA LYS A 19 -10.62 -9.10 -2.45
C LYS A 19 -10.53 -8.63 -3.89
N CYS A 20 -11.41 -7.73 -4.30
CA CYS A 20 -11.51 -7.36 -5.70
C CYS A 20 -10.25 -6.61 -6.18
N TRP A 21 -9.62 -5.81 -5.31
CA TRP A 21 -8.35 -5.14 -5.65
C TRP A 21 -7.19 -6.15 -5.79
N LEU A 22 -7.04 -7.11 -4.86
CA LEU A 22 -6.00 -8.15 -4.99
C LEU A 22 -6.25 -9.05 -6.20
N LYS A 23 -7.51 -9.40 -6.47
CA LYS A 23 -7.91 -10.12 -7.67
C LYS A 23 -7.54 -9.34 -8.94
N ALA A 24 -7.69 -8.02 -8.97
CA ALA A 24 -7.27 -7.21 -10.11
C ALA A 24 -5.74 -7.15 -10.28
N ILE A 25 -4.97 -7.22 -9.17
CA ILE A 25 -3.50 -7.23 -9.19
C ILE A 25 -2.95 -8.60 -9.62
N TYR A 26 -3.46 -9.69 -9.06
CA TYR A 26 -2.97 -11.06 -9.29
C TYR A 26 -3.79 -11.85 -10.31
N GLY A 27 -4.83 -11.25 -10.87
CA GLY A 27 -5.67 -11.87 -11.89
C GLY A 27 -4.80 -12.32 -13.06
N LEU A 28 -4.81 -13.62 -13.34
CA LEU A 28 -4.12 -14.18 -14.50
C LEU A 28 -4.64 -13.48 -15.76
N GLN A 29 -3.74 -12.83 -16.50
CA GLN A 29 -4.11 -12.19 -17.77
C GLN A 29 -4.56 -13.26 -18.76
N THR A 30 -5.87 -13.38 -18.96
CA THR A 30 -6.44 -14.26 -19.98
C THR A 30 -6.67 -13.48 -21.27
N LYS A 31 -5.59 -13.05 -21.95
CA LYS A 31 -5.51 -12.92 -23.42
C LYS A 31 -4.13 -12.41 -23.89
N SER A 32 -3.34 -13.36 -24.42
CA SER A 32 -2.80 -13.38 -25.79
C SER A 32 -2.48 -12.04 -26.47
N GLY A 33 -1.18 -11.77 -26.68
CA GLY A 33 -0.71 -10.83 -27.70
C GLY A 33 0.53 -10.04 -27.28
N THR A 34 1.71 -10.56 -27.63
CA THR A 34 2.99 -9.84 -27.86
C THR A 34 3.39 -8.78 -26.82
N GLU A 35 4.36 -9.18 -26.00
CA GLU A 35 5.54 -8.39 -25.61
C GLU A 35 5.42 -6.88 -25.78
N ASP A 36 4.97 -6.19 -24.72
CA ASP A 36 5.37 -4.82 -24.45
C ASP A 36 5.28 -4.56 -22.94
N LEU A 37 6.42 -4.70 -22.26
CA LEU A 37 6.65 -4.39 -20.83
C LEU A 37 6.63 -2.86 -20.55
N SER A 38 5.84 -2.10 -21.30
CA SER A 38 5.74 -0.64 -21.21
C SER A 38 4.31 -0.26 -20.87
N SER A 39 3.99 -0.18 -19.57
CA SER A 39 3.02 0.73 -18.91
C SER A 39 1.61 0.98 -19.50
N LYS A 40 1.18 0.37 -20.61
CA LYS A 40 -0.02 0.77 -21.39
C LYS A 40 -1.13 -0.26 -21.48
N ALA A 41 -0.96 -1.46 -20.93
CA ALA A 41 -2.05 -2.45 -20.86
C ALA A 41 -2.25 -2.98 -19.42
N LEU A 42 -2.21 -2.09 -18.44
CA LEU A 42 -2.66 -2.44 -17.09
C LEU A 42 -4.19 -2.61 -17.10
N PRO A 43 -4.75 -3.62 -16.40
CA PRO A 43 -6.20 -3.83 -16.35
C PRO A 43 -6.91 -2.53 -15.96
N VAL A 44 -7.96 -2.17 -16.70
CA VAL A 44 -8.77 -0.97 -16.45
C VAL A 44 -9.29 -0.95 -15.00
N GLU A 45 -9.61 -2.14 -14.47
CA GLU A 45 -10.02 -2.34 -13.07
C GLU A 45 -8.95 -1.88 -12.07
N LEU A 46 -7.68 -2.22 -12.29
CA LEU A 46 -6.57 -1.83 -11.40
C LEU A 46 -6.43 -0.30 -11.34
N GLN A 47 -6.52 0.36 -12.50
CA GLN A 47 -6.52 1.83 -12.57
C GLN A 47 -7.76 2.43 -11.88
N GLY A 48 -8.90 1.73 -11.91
CA GLY A 48 -10.10 2.07 -11.15
C GLY A 48 -9.83 2.13 -9.65
N TYR A 49 -9.26 1.08 -9.05
CA TYR A 49 -8.92 1.06 -7.62
C TYR A 49 -7.91 2.15 -7.24
N GLU A 50 -6.91 2.42 -8.09
CA GLU A 50 -5.94 3.50 -7.86
C GLU A 50 -6.59 4.89 -7.87
N ARG A 51 -7.57 5.11 -8.75
CA ARG A 51 -8.39 6.35 -8.78
C ARG A 51 -9.26 6.48 -7.54
N VAL A 52 -9.87 5.38 -7.08
CA VAL A 52 -10.65 5.36 -5.83
C VAL A 52 -9.76 5.70 -4.65
N PHE A 53 -8.57 5.10 -4.56
CA PHE A 53 -7.60 5.44 -3.53
C PHE A 53 -7.23 6.93 -3.58
N ASN A 54 -6.97 7.47 -4.77
CA ASN A 54 -6.64 8.87 -4.94
C ASN A 54 -7.77 9.81 -4.46
N ALA A 55 -9.03 9.44 -4.73
CA ALA A 55 -10.19 10.20 -4.27
C ALA A 55 -10.32 10.18 -2.74
N LEU A 56 -10.11 9.02 -2.10
CA LEU A 56 -10.09 8.90 -0.65
C LEU A 56 -8.95 9.70 -0.02
N LEU A 57 -7.78 9.71 -0.66
CA LEU A 57 -6.64 10.51 -0.24
C LEU A 57 -6.95 12.01 -0.29
N ALA A 58 -7.58 12.48 -1.37
CA ALA A 58 -7.98 13.87 -1.52
C ALA A 58 -8.99 14.33 -0.46
N GLU A 59 -9.92 13.45 -0.05
CA GLU A 59 -10.91 13.76 0.99
C GLU A 59 -10.29 13.78 2.39
N ARG A 60 -9.40 12.82 2.68
CA ARG A 60 -8.85 12.63 4.02
C ARG A 60 -7.64 13.54 4.32
N MET A 61 -6.72 13.67 3.36
CA MET A 61 -5.46 14.39 3.52
C MET A 61 -5.23 15.32 2.31
N PRO A 62 -6.02 16.41 2.18
CA PRO A 62 -6.00 17.26 0.99
C PRO A 62 -4.64 17.93 0.75
N ASN A 63 -3.89 18.22 1.82
CA ASN A 63 -2.57 18.84 1.73
C ASN A 63 -1.54 17.89 1.08
N ILE A 64 -1.53 16.62 1.50
CA ILE A 64 -0.65 15.58 0.95
C ILE A 64 -1.04 15.29 -0.49
N TYR A 65 -2.34 15.11 -0.74
CA TYR A 65 -2.88 14.93 -2.09
C TYR A 65 -2.42 16.06 -3.03
N ALA A 66 -2.57 17.31 -2.61
CA ALA A 66 -2.17 18.46 -3.43
C ALA A 66 -0.66 18.47 -3.69
N ASN A 67 0.18 18.07 -2.73
CA ASN A 67 1.62 18.02 -2.94
C ASN A 67 2.04 16.90 -3.90
N LEU A 68 1.54 15.68 -3.69
CA LEU A 68 1.82 14.54 -4.57
C LEU A 68 1.31 14.80 -6.00
N HIS A 69 0.11 15.40 -6.12
CA HIS A 69 -0.46 15.76 -7.41
C HIS A 69 0.36 16.82 -8.14
N LYS A 70 0.83 17.86 -7.43
CA LYS A 70 1.70 18.90 -8.01
C LYS A 70 3.06 18.33 -8.45
N ALA A 71 3.62 17.39 -7.70
CA ALA A 71 4.86 16.71 -8.05
C ALA A 71 4.69 15.67 -9.16
N GLY A 72 3.44 15.35 -9.57
CA GLY A 72 3.15 14.34 -10.58
C GLY A 72 3.39 12.90 -10.12
N VAL A 73 3.32 12.64 -8.80
CA VAL A 73 3.44 11.30 -8.23
C VAL A 73 2.08 10.61 -8.27
N LEU A 74 2.02 9.45 -8.91
CA LEU A 74 0.78 8.69 -9.06
C LEU A 74 0.63 7.62 -7.95
N PRO A 75 -0.60 7.31 -7.49
CA PRO A 75 -0.87 6.21 -6.54
C PRO A 75 -0.28 4.87 -6.96
N ALA A 76 -0.21 4.62 -8.27
CA ALA A 76 0.39 3.43 -8.86
C ALA A 76 1.87 3.22 -8.49
N GLU A 77 2.61 4.30 -8.22
CA GLU A 77 4.06 4.25 -7.96
C GLU A 77 4.40 3.79 -6.54
N TYR A 78 3.43 3.78 -5.63
CA TYR A 78 3.64 3.42 -4.23
C TYR A 78 2.60 2.43 -3.70
N VAL A 79 1.30 2.74 -3.76
CA VAL A 79 0.25 1.88 -3.17
C VAL A 79 0.21 0.51 -3.83
N ARG A 80 0.43 0.45 -5.15
CA ARG A 80 0.38 -0.81 -5.88
C ARG A 80 1.35 -1.83 -5.28
N GLU A 81 2.57 -1.41 -4.98
CA GLU A 81 3.57 -2.32 -4.40
C GLU A 81 3.24 -2.69 -2.96
N TRP A 82 2.68 -1.76 -2.17
CA TRP A 82 2.20 -2.06 -0.81
C TRP A 82 1.14 -3.16 -0.83
N VAL A 83 0.13 -3.03 -1.68
CA VAL A 83 -0.97 -3.98 -1.81
C VAL A 83 -0.51 -5.30 -2.45
N ARG A 84 0.34 -5.25 -3.50
CA ARG A 84 0.91 -6.43 -4.18
C ARG A 84 1.86 -7.25 -3.28
N THR A 85 2.39 -6.67 -2.24
CA THR A 85 3.24 -7.39 -1.27
C THR A 85 2.50 -7.68 0.03
N LEU A 86 1.20 -7.38 0.10
CA LEU A 86 0.39 -7.45 1.32
C LEU A 86 1.09 -6.82 2.53
N PHE A 87 1.77 -5.70 2.30
CA PHE A 87 2.50 -4.92 3.30
C PHE A 87 3.73 -5.62 3.94
N VAL A 88 4.07 -6.86 3.56
CA VAL A 88 5.12 -7.67 4.23
C VAL A 88 6.48 -6.99 4.32
N PRO A 89 7.11 -6.53 3.21
CA PRO A 89 8.47 -5.99 3.29
C PRO A 89 8.50 -4.62 3.99
N TRP A 90 7.34 -3.99 4.19
CA TRP A 90 7.25 -2.61 4.68
C TRP A 90 7.30 -2.51 6.21
N VAL A 91 6.79 -3.53 6.91
CA VAL A 91 6.64 -3.56 8.37
C VAL A 91 7.28 -4.81 8.99
N GLU A 92 7.26 -4.92 10.32
CA GLU A 92 7.64 -6.16 10.99
C GLU A 92 6.69 -7.31 10.65
N ILE A 93 7.21 -8.54 10.58
CA ILE A 93 6.42 -9.71 10.20
C ILE A 93 5.22 -9.94 11.14
N ASP A 94 5.38 -9.70 12.44
CA ASP A 94 4.30 -9.81 13.42
C ASP A 94 3.19 -8.79 13.15
N THR A 95 3.56 -7.56 12.77
CA THR A 95 2.61 -6.53 12.36
C THR A 95 1.91 -6.92 11.05
N ALA A 96 2.66 -7.42 10.06
CA ALA A 96 2.09 -7.87 8.79
C ALA A 96 1.09 -9.01 9.01
N ALA A 97 1.41 -9.99 9.86
CA ALA A 97 0.52 -11.10 10.20
C ALA A 97 -0.81 -10.60 10.82
N ARG A 98 -0.76 -9.64 11.74
CA ARG A 98 -1.99 -9.04 12.31
C ARG A 98 -2.79 -8.24 11.28
N LEU A 99 -2.12 -7.53 10.37
CA LEU A 99 -2.80 -6.88 9.25
C LEU A 99 -3.49 -7.91 8.37
N TRP A 100 -2.86 -9.06 8.14
CA TRP A 100 -3.46 -10.15 7.37
C TRP A 100 -4.68 -10.75 8.05
N ASP A 101 -4.68 -10.89 9.37
CA ASP A 101 -5.88 -11.32 10.10
C ASP A 101 -7.07 -10.41 9.78
N ILE A 102 -6.86 -9.10 9.77
CA ILE A 102 -7.93 -8.14 9.41
C ILE A 102 -8.27 -8.21 7.92
N ILE A 103 -7.27 -8.20 7.05
CA ILE A 103 -7.47 -8.21 5.59
C ILE A 103 -8.22 -9.47 5.17
N LEU A 104 -7.86 -10.64 5.68
CA LEU A 104 -8.42 -11.92 5.24
C LEU A 104 -9.77 -12.23 5.90
N LEU A 105 -10.03 -11.73 7.11
CA LEU A 105 -11.28 -11.99 7.84
C LEU A 105 -12.37 -10.93 7.57
N ASP A 106 -12.00 -9.70 7.23
CA ASP A 106 -12.99 -8.70 6.84
C ASP A 106 -13.70 -9.13 5.54
N ASP A 107 -15.00 -8.90 5.42
CA ASP A 107 -15.73 -9.24 4.19
C ASP A 107 -15.58 -8.16 3.10
N GLY A 108 -15.15 -6.95 3.45
CA GLY A 108 -15.03 -5.81 2.54
C GLY A 108 -13.66 -5.61 1.91
N ASP A 109 -13.60 -4.82 0.83
CA ASP A 109 -12.33 -4.34 0.24
C ASP A 109 -11.76 -3.11 0.95
N SER A 110 -12.47 -2.60 1.95
CA SER A 110 -12.14 -1.35 2.65
C SER A 110 -10.78 -1.38 3.33
N VAL A 111 -10.40 -2.53 3.91
CA VAL A 111 -9.19 -2.65 4.73
C VAL A 111 -7.93 -2.32 3.95
N LEU A 112 -7.82 -2.73 2.69
CA LEU A 112 -6.64 -2.44 1.86
C LEU A 112 -6.45 -0.93 1.65
N PHE A 113 -7.55 -0.21 1.40
CA PHE A 113 -7.52 1.25 1.31
C PHE A 113 -7.15 1.88 2.65
N ARG A 114 -7.75 1.41 3.74
CA ARG A 114 -7.53 1.93 5.09
C ARG A 114 -6.09 1.77 5.56
N VAL A 115 -5.50 0.59 5.38
CA VAL A 115 -4.10 0.32 5.70
C VAL A 115 -3.17 1.20 4.86
N SER A 116 -3.44 1.31 3.57
CA SER A 116 -2.66 2.18 2.67
C SER A 116 -2.75 3.68 3.06
N LEU A 117 -3.92 4.14 3.48
CA LEU A 117 -4.10 5.51 4.00
C LEU A 117 -3.36 5.70 5.33
N ALA A 118 -3.41 4.71 6.23
CA ALA A 118 -2.69 4.76 7.51
C ALA A 118 -1.17 4.86 7.30
N PHE A 119 -0.64 4.17 6.29
CA PHE A 119 0.77 4.28 5.92
C PHE A 119 1.11 5.70 5.46
N LEU A 120 0.28 6.31 4.60
CA LEU A 120 0.48 7.70 4.20
C LEU A 120 0.39 8.68 5.36
N GLU A 121 -0.52 8.49 6.31
CA GLU A 121 -0.60 9.33 7.51
C GLU A 121 0.66 9.27 8.36
N LEU A 122 1.28 8.10 8.46
CA LEU A 122 2.54 7.93 9.19
C LEU A 122 3.73 8.53 8.44
N LEU A 123 3.68 8.54 7.11
CA LEU A 123 4.69 9.16 6.25
C LEU A 123 4.48 10.68 6.08
N GLU A 124 3.30 11.22 6.41
CA GLU A 124 2.90 12.62 6.22
C GLU A 124 4.00 13.64 6.54
N PRO A 125 4.72 13.57 7.69
CA PRO A 125 5.73 14.59 8.02
C PRO A 125 6.85 14.73 6.99
N ARG A 126 7.08 13.69 6.17
CA ARG A 126 8.14 13.62 5.15
C ARG A 126 7.62 13.91 3.75
N LEU A 127 6.31 14.04 3.56
CA LEU A 127 5.67 14.22 2.26
C LEU A 127 5.39 15.67 1.89
N PHE A 128 5.95 16.65 2.61
CA PHE A 128 5.85 18.08 2.29
C PHE A 128 6.99 18.60 1.41
N VAL A 129 7.92 17.72 1.02
CA VAL A 129 9.04 18.03 0.12
C VAL A 129 8.50 18.34 -1.28
N ARG A 130 9.13 19.28 -1.99
CA ARG A 130 8.71 19.68 -3.36
C ARG A 130 9.32 18.81 -4.45
N ASP A 131 10.47 18.20 -4.18
CA ASP A 131 11.17 17.35 -5.14
C ASP A 131 10.44 16.01 -5.33
N ARG A 132 10.16 15.68 -6.58
CA ARG A 132 9.45 14.45 -6.97
C ARG A 132 10.27 13.22 -6.61
N ASP A 133 11.55 13.22 -6.92
CA ASP A 133 12.38 12.03 -6.76
C ASP A 133 12.60 11.73 -5.27
N GLU A 134 12.72 12.79 -4.46
CA GLU A 134 12.75 12.64 -3.01
C GLU A 134 11.42 12.08 -2.46
N LEU A 135 10.27 12.59 -2.89
CA LEU A 135 8.95 12.07 -2.49
C LEU A 135 8.79 10.59 -2.84
N VAL A 136 9.14 10.21 -4.08
CA VAL A 136 9.09 8.80 -4.53
C VAL A 136 10.05 7.95 -3.70
N SER A 137 11.25 8.45 -3.39
CA SER A 137 12.21 7.73 -2.54
C SER A 137 11.68 7.49 -1.13
N VAL A 138 10.90 8.43 -0.56
CA VAL A 138 10.27 8.26 0.74
C VAL A 138 9.17 7.20 0.68
N LEU A 139 8.29 7.30 -0.33
CA LEU A 139 7.17 6.38 -0.52
C LEU A 139 7.59 4.95 -0.91
N GLN A 140 8.78 4.79 -1.47
CA GLN A 140 9.39 3.49 -1.76
C GLN A 140 10.36 3.04 -0.67
N GLY A 141 10.59 3.87 0.35
CA GLY A 141 11.53 3.64 1.44
C GLY A 141 13.00 3.51 1.01
N SER A 142 13.35 4.03 -0.16
CA SER A 142 14.71 4.08 -0.71
C SER A 142 15.43 5.40 -0.41
N ASN A 143 14.85 6.27 0.42
CA ASN A 143 15.44 7.55 0.79
C ASN A 143 16.77 7.37 1.54
N LYS A 144 17.88 7.70 0.87
CA LYS A 144 19.24 7.52 1.40
C LYS A 144 19.47 8.29 2.71
N GLY A 145 18.88 9.47 2.87
CA GLY A 145 19.02 10.29 4.07
C GLY A 145 18.40 9.60 5.29
N ALA A 146 17.19 9.07 5.14
CA ALA A 146 16.51 8.32 6.19
C ALA A 146 17.26 7.02 6.55
N ILE A 147 17.71 6.26 5.54
CA ILE A 147 18.48 5.03 5.74
C ILE A 147 19.76 5.32 6.51
N HIS A 148 20.48 6.37 6.14
CA HIS A 148 21.74 6.75 6.78
C HIS A 148 21.55 7.12 8.25
N VAL A 149 20.50 7.90 8.59
CA VAL A 149 20.18 8.24 9.99
C VAL A 149 19.83 6.98 10.77
N TRP A 150 18.99 6.11 10.20
CA TRP A 150 18.55 4.88 10.85
C TRP A 150 19.70 3.90 11.10
N ARG A 151 20.61 3.70 10.13
CA ARG A 151 21.79 2.83 10.30
C ARG A 151 22.81 3.37 11.30
N ARG A 152 22.98 4.69 11.34
CA ARG A 152 23.82 5.33 12.35
C ARG A 152 23.33 4.99 13.76
N GLU A 153 22.02 4.94 13.98
CA GLU A 153 21.42 4.62 15.28
C GLU A 153 21.50 3.12 15.62
N LEU A 154 21.43 2.23 14.63
CA LEU A 154 21.46 0.78 14.83
C LEU A 154 22.87 0.20 15.00
N ASP A 155 23.72 0.40 13.99
CA ASP A 155 24.97 -0.37 13.84
C ASP A 155 26.23 0.53 13.84
N GLY A 156 26.05 1.86 13.88
CA GLY A 156 27.15 2.83 13.78
C GLY A 156 27.85 2.89 12.41
N ASN A 157 27.36 2.12 11.43
CA ASN A 157 27.90 2.07 10.07
C ASN A 157 27.35 3.24 9.22
N LEU A 158 28.23 4.13 8.78
CA LEU A 158 27.89 5.38 8.07
C LEU A 158 27.88 5.25 6.55
N GLU A 159 28.46 4.20 5.96
CA GLU A 159 28.65 4.13 4.51
C GLU A 159 27.55 3.35 3.79
N ASP A 160 26.81 2.50 4.51
CA ASP A 160 25.76 1.69 3.90
C ASP A 160 24.48 2.53 3.69
N THR A 161 24.10 2.75 2.44
CA THR A 161 22.81 3.37 2.07
C THR A 161 21.88 2.41 1.32
N THR A 162 22.16 1.10 1.36
CA THR A 162 21.30 0.10 0.73
C THR A 162 19.94 0.04 1.41
N PRO A 163 18.80 0.02 0.69
CA PRO A 163 17.49 -0.12 1.31
C PRO A 163 17.35 -1.46 2.05
N PRO A 164 16.74 -1.48 3.25
CA PRO A 164 16.37 -2.73 3.90
C PRO A 164 15.46 -3.56 2.99
N LYS A 165 15.63 -4.89 3.00
CA LYS A 165 14.72 -5.80 2.28
C LYS A 165 13.42 -6.06 3.05
N ASP A 166 13.54 -6.06 4.38
CA ASP A 166 12.43 -6.22 5.32
C ASP A 166 12.39 -5.01 6.25
N ARG A 167 11.20 -4.70 6.78
CA ARG A 167 10.97 -3.54 7.66
C ARG A 167 11.43 -2.23 7.02
N ILE A 168 11.14 -2.03 5.74
CA ILE A 168 11.54 -0.84 4.97
C ILE A 168 11.19 0.47 5.71
N TYR A 169 10.06 0.51 6.42
CA TYR A 169 9.63 1.70 7.16
C TYR A 169 10.07 1.77 8.62
N ALA A 170 10.95 0.87 9.08
CA ALA A 170 11.60 1.00 10.38
C ALA A 170 12.37 2.33 10.50
N GLN A 171 12.99 2.78 9.39
CA GLN A 171 13.67 4.09 9.31
C GLN A 171 12.76 5.29 9.56
N TYR A 172 11.44 5.08 9.46
CA TYR A 172 10.44 6.11 9.69
C TYR A 172 9.75 5.98 11.05
N GLN A 173 10.24 5.08 11.90
CA GLN A 173 9.66 4.74 13.22
C GLN A 173 8.22 4.22 13.11
N MET A 174 7.87 3.57 11.99
CA MET A 174 6.58 2.93 11.83
C MET A 174 6.55 1.62 12.62
N ASN A 175 5.82 1.65 13.74
CA ASN A 175 5.66 0.53 14.65
C ASN A 175 4.20 0.02 14.62
N GLU A 176 3.97 -1.19 15.11
CA GLU A 176 2.62 -1.79 15.21
C GLU A 176 1.62 -0.80 15.83
N SER A 177 1.91 -0.29 17.03
CA SER A 177 1.00 0.59 17.76
C SER A 177 0.60 1.82 16.94
N SER A 178 1.55 2.43 16.22
CA SER A 178 1.29 3.61 15.39
C SER A 178 0.37 3.29 14.20
N ILE A 179 0.55 2.13 13.55
CA ILE A 179 -0.27 1.71 12.42
C ILE A 179 -1.70 1.42 12.89
N PHE A 180 -1.84 0.67 13.98
CA PHE A 180 -3.15 0.32 14.51
C PHE A 180 -3.89 1.52 15.09
N GLU A 181 -3.20 2.43 15.78
CA GLU A 181 -3.78 3.69 16.24
C GLU A 181 -4.37 4.50 15.07
N ARG A 182 -3.62 4.64 13.97
CA ARG A 182 -4.12 5.29 12.76
C ARG A 182 -5.31 4.54 12.19
N LEU A 183 -5.24 3.22 12.06
CA LEU A 183 -6.36 2.38 11.60
C LEU A 183 -7.63 2.58 12.44
N PHE A 184 -7.51 2.62 13.77
CA PHE A 184 -8.62 2.85 14.68
C PHE A 184 -9.20 4.27 14.54
N SER A 185 -8.34 5.29 14.40
CA SER A 185 -8.79 6.67 14.16
C SER A 185 -9.63 6.79 12.89
N GLN A 186 -9.35 5.95 11.89
CA GLN A 186 -10.10 5.94 10.63
C GLN A 186 -11.56 5.49 10.81
N ASN A 187 -11.89 4.70 11.84
CA ASN A 187 -13.25 4.19 12.04
C ASN A 187 -14.30 5.31 12.19
N VAL A 188 -13.91 6.49 12.70
CA VAL A 188 -14.82 7.62 12.90
C VAL A 188 -15.18 8.28 11.57
N TRP A 189 -14.20 8.42 10.68
CA TRP A 189 -14.36 9.08 9.39
C TRP A 189 -14.88 8.12 8.31
N TRP A 190 -14.46 6.85 8.36
CA TRP A 190 -14.72 5.87 7.32
C TRP A 190 -16.20 5.51 7.22
N LYS A 191 -16.71 5.44 5.99
CA LYS A 191 -18.08 5.02 5.70
C LYS A 191 -18.05 4.08 4.50
N ASP A 192 -18.50 2.84 4.68
CA ASP A 192 -18.49 1.85 3.60
C ASP A 192 -19.36 2.25 2.40
N MET A 193 -20.44 2.99 2.64
CA MET A 193 -21.25 3.57 1.57
C MET A 193 -20.47 4.54 0.67
N THR A 194 -19.50 5.29 1.23
CA THR A 194 -18.66 6.20 0.44
C THR A 194 -17.73 5.39 -0.46
N LEU A 195 -17.11 4.34 0.07
CA LEU A 195 -16.27 3.45 -0.73
C LEU A 195 -17.07 2.78 -1.85
N GLN A 196 -18.24 2.20 -1.54
CA GLN A 196 -19.09 1.55 -2.54
C GLN A 196 -19.45 2.50 -3.68
N ARG A 197 -19.86 3.73 -3.37
CA ARG A 197 -20.16 4.76 -4.38
C ARG A 197 -18.95 5.09 -5.26
N LEU A 198 -17.75 5.17 -4.69
CA LEU A 198 -16.52 5.44 -5.44
C LEU A 198 -16.15 4.26 -6.33
N LEU A 199 -16.24 3.02 -5.81
CA LEU A 199 -16.00 1.81 -6.57
C LEU A 199 -16.97 1.72 -7.76
N ASP A 200 -18.27 1.90 -7.54
CA ASP A 200 -19.27 1.89 -8.61
C ASP A 200 -19.00 2.95 -9.67
N ARG A 201 -18.55 4.14 -9.26
CA ARG A 201 -18.25 5.24 -10.19
C ARG A 201 -17.01 4.99 -11.04
N GLU A 202 -15.96 4.42 -10.47
CA GLU A 202 -14.64 4.31 -11.12
C GLU A 202 -14.40 2.97 -11.82
N LEU A 203 -15.12 1.91 -11.43
CA LEU A 203 -14.99 0.57 -12.02
C LEU A 203 -16.06 0.25 -13.07
N ASN A 204 -17.27 0.81 -12.96
CA ASN A 204 -18.34 0.58 -13.94
C ASN A 204 -18.35 1.59 -15.11
N ARG A 205 -17.20 2.23 -15.38
CA ARG A 205 -17.02 3.19 -16.47
C ARG A 205 -16.47 2.55 -17.74
#